data_AF-A0A7X6RR42-F1
#
_entry.id   AF-A0A7X6RR42-F1
#
_cell.length_a   1.000
_cell.length_b   1.000
_cell.length_c   1.000
_cell.angle_alpha   90.00
_cell.angle_beta   90.00
_cell.angle_gamma   90.00
#
_symmetry.space_group_name_H-M   'P 1'
#
loop_
_entity.id
_entity.type
_entity.pdbx_description
1 polymer ?
#
loop_
_entity_poly.entity_id
_entity_poly.type
_entity_poly.pdbx_seq_one_letter_code
_entity_poly.pdbx_strand_id
1 'polypeptide(L)'
;MRRPAPWAALTLVAVLTSLVLGAGYLLVPAHRPFEYGGGIRLQLLSISHENVNGEERVTWGVQVINGTGAPLDLSFSSTCRDGVPPRQSGPSALAERGGERVWLPAGLVTSVADSCPSPASGRWWAYTLTLESDTGDVGSRSVTFMGRAH
;
A
#
# COMPACT_ATOMS: atom_id res chain seq x y z
N MET A 1 -7.86 48.72 4.38
CA MET A 1 -7.15 47.45 4.15
C MET A 1 -6.87 46.81 5.50
N ARG A 2 -7.57 45.72 5.88
CA ARG A 2 -7.36 45.03 7.17
C ARG A 2 -6.21 44.04 7.01
N ARG A 3 -5.13 44.22 7.77
CA ARG A 3 -4.04 43.24 7.84
C ARG A 3 -4.53 42.00 8.60
N PRO A 4 -4.32 40.78 8.08
CA PRO A 4 -4.68 39.57 8.82
C PRO A 4 -3.86 39.51 10.11
N ALA A 5 -4.53 39.14 11.19
CA ALA A 5 -3.91 39.08 12.49
C ALA A 5 -2.94 37.88 12.57
N PRO A 6 -1.77 38.03 13.24
CA PRO A 6 -0.68 37.04 13.21
C PRO A 6 -1.07 35.65 13.72
N TRP A 7 -2.13 35.55 14.52
CA TRP A 7 -2.66 34.29 15.04
C TRP A 7 -3.37 33.43 13.97
N ALA A 8 -3.90 34.03 12.91
CA ALA A 8 -4.59 33.31 11.84
C ALA A 8 -3.63 32.51 10.93
N ALA A 9 -2.39 32.95 10.80
CA ALA A 9 -1.36 32.23 10.03
C ALA A 9 -0.86 30.99 10.79
N LEU A 10 -0.71 31.10 12.11
CA LEU A 10 -0.28 30.01 12.98
C LEU A 10 -1.29 28.85 13.02
N THR A 11 -2.59 29.15 13.11
CA THR A 11 -3.64 28.12 13.07
C THR A 11 -3.72 27.42 11.72
N LEU A 12 -3.59 28.16 10.62
CA LEU A 12 -3.57 27.56 9.28
C LEU A 12 -2.40 26.60 9.11
N VAL A 13 -1.19 26.98 9.53
CA VAL A 13 0.00 26.12 9.47
C VAL A 13 -0.19 24.88 10.34
N ALA A 14 -0.68 25.04 11.58
CA ALA A 14 -0.91 23.93 12.49
C ALA A 14 -1.93 22.92 11.92
N VAL A 15 -3.04 23.40 11.35
CA VAL A 15 -4.05 22.58 10.68
C VAL A 15 -3.47 21.89 9.45
N LEU A 16 -2.67 22.59 8.63
CA LEU A 16 -2.02 21.97 7.46
C LEU A 16 -1.05 20.86 7.87
N THR A 17 -0.21 21.10 8.88
CA THR A 17 0.73 20.08 9.39
C THR A 17 0.01 18.89 10.00
N SER A 18 -1.07 19.11 10.75
CA SER A 18 -1.84 18.01 11.33
C SER A 18 -2.66 17.25 10.29
N LEU A 19 -3.12 17.91 9.21
CA LEU A 19 -3.76 17.24 8.07
C LEU A 19 -2.76 16.39 7.27
N VAL A 20 -1.55 16.91 7.04
CA VAL A 20 -0.46 16.18 6.37
C VAL A 20 0.00 14.99 7.21
N LEU A 21 0.10 15.15 8.54
CA LEU A 21 0.40 14.06 9.45
C LEU A 21 -0.76 13.05 9.51
N GLY A 22 -2.02 13.51 9.53
CA GLY A 22 -3.24 12.71 9.54
C GLY A 22 -3.40 11.81 8.30
N ALA A 23 -3.02 12.32 7.12
CA ALA A 23 -2.97 11.52 5.89
C ALA A 23 -1.72 10.61 5.81
N GLY A 24 -0.73 10.81 6.67
CA GLY A 24 0.47 9.95 6.80
C GLY A 24 0.24 8.66 7.59
N TYR A 25 -0.93 8.51 8.23
CA TYR A 25 -1.28 7.31 8.98
C TYR A 25 -1.70 6.19 8.03
N LEU A 26 -0.69 5.51 7.51
CA LEU A 26 -0.56 4.05 7.41
C LEU A 26 0.74 3.70 6.63
N LEU A 27 1.77 4.56 6.70
CA LEU A 27 3.10 4.21 6.23
C LEU A 27 3.72 3.17 7.17
N VAL A 28 3.65 1.91 6.77
CA VAL A 28 4.23 0.80 7.51
C VAL A 28 5.69 0.65 7.12
N PRO A 29 6.65 0.68 8.08
CA PRO A 29 8.03 0.31 7.79
C PRO A 29 8.09 -1.11 7.24
N ALA A 30 8.74 -1.30 6.09
CA ALA A 30 8.80 -2.59 5.38
C ALA A 30 9.26 -3.79 6.24
N HIS A 31 10.05 -3.55 7.29
CA HIS A 31 10.62 -4.58 8.16
C HIS A 31 9.67 -5.05 9.29
N ARG A 32 8.45 -4.53 9.38
CA ARG A 32 7.49 -4.91 10.43
C ARG A 32 6.19 -5.43 9.82
N PRO A 33 5.58 -6.46 10.42
CA PRO A 33 4.21 -6.80 10.09
C PRO A 33 3.28 -5.67 10.55
N PHE A 34 2.39 -5.27 9.66
CA PHE A 34 1.25 -4.44 9.94
C PHE A 34 0.09 -5.32 10.38
N GLU A 35 -0.47 -5.06 11.56
CA GLU A 35 -1.69 -5.71 11.98
C GLU A 35 -2.89 -4.97 11.41
N TYR A 36 -3.58 -5.67 10.52
CA TYR A 36 -4.83 -5.26 9.93
C TYR A 36 -5.95 -5.65 10.90
N GLY A 37 -6.84 -4.70 11.20
CA GLY A 37 -7.96 -4.95 12.11
C GLY A 37 -8.77 -6.19 11.69
N GLY A 38 -9.27 -6.95 12.68
CA GLY A 38 -9.97 -8.20 12.40
C GLY A 38 -9.08 -9.42 12.25
N GLY A 39 -7.80 -9.36 12.68
CA GLY A 39 -6.93 -10.54 12.83
C GLY A 39 -6.05 -10.87 11.61
N ILE A 40 -6.08 -10.06 10.55
CA ILE A 40 -5.17 -10.21 9.41
C ILE A 40 -3.85 -9.50 9.73
N ARG A 41 -2.71 -10.06 9.33
CA ARG A 41 -1.42 -9.35 9.38
C ARG A 41 -0.78 -9.31 7.99
N LEU A 42 -0.19 -8.18 7.64
CA LEU A 42 0.43 -7.93 6.35
C LEU A 42 1.90 -7.58 6.56
N GLN A 43 2.82 -8.24 5.86
CA GLN A 43 4.24 -7.94 5.94
C GLN A 43 4.84 -7.82 4.55
N LEU A 44 5.49 -6.69 4.27
CA LEU A 44 6.25 -6.53 3.03
C LEU A 44 7.51 -7.41 3.11
N LEU A 45 7.72 -8.24 2.10
CA LEU A 45 8.87 -9.14 2.01
C LEU A 45 9.96 -8.58 1.12
N SER A 46 9.57 -8.07 -0.04
CA SER A 46 10.50 -7.64 -1.07
C SER A 46 9.93 -6.47 -1.86
N ILE A 47 10.85 -5.62 -2.31
CA ILE A 47 10.67 -4.67 -3.39
C ILE A 47 11.92 -4.77 -4.24
N SER A 48 11.76 -5.09 -5.52
CA SER A 48 12.86 -5.35 -6.45
C SER A 48 12.59 -4.72 -7.81
N HIS A 49 13.67 -4.51 -8.55
CA HIS A 49 13.63 -4.04 -9.92
C HIS A 49 13.95 -5.19 -10.87
N GLU A 50 13.14 -5.35 -11.91
CA GLU A 50 13.27 -6.43 -12.88
C GLU A 50 13.01 -5.91 -14.29
N ASN A 51 13.85 -6.32 -15.24
CA ASN A 51 13.61 -6.10 -16.66
C ASN A 51 12.87 -7.33 -17.23
N VAL A 52 11.62 -7.15 -17.63
CA VAL A 52 10.78 -8.21 -18.21
C VAL A 52 10.54 -7.87 -19.67
N ASN A 53 11.11 -8.66 -20.59
CA ASN A 53 10.97 -8.47 -22.03
C ASN A 53 11.39 -7.09 -22.55
N GLY A 54 12.42 -6.48 -21.94
CA GLY A 54 12.89 -5.13 -22.29
C GLY A 54 12.13 -4.00 -21.61
N GLU A 55 11.10 -4.31 -20.81
CA GLU A 55 10.37 -3.34 -20.00
C GLU A 55 10.85 -3.37 -18.55
N GLU A 56 11.26 -2.23 -18.04
CA GLU A 56 11.60 -2.06 -16.63
C GLU A 56 10.34 -2.12 -15.77
N ARG A 57 10.32 -3.02 -14.79
CA ARG A 57 9.22 -3.18 -13.84
C ARG A 57 9.76 -3.16 -12.43
N VAL A 58 8.92 -2.66 -11.53
CA VAL A 58 9.14 -2.83 -10.10
C VAL A 58 8.22 -3.93 -9.60
N THR A 59 8.79 -4.91 -8.91
CA THR A 59 8.08 -6.04 -8.32
C THR A 59 8.06 -5.89 -6.81
N TRP A 60 6.97 -6.33 -6.17
CA TRP A 60 6.87 -6.37 -4.72
C TRP A 60 6.16 -7.64 -4.27
N GLY A 61 6.48 -8.10 -3.07
CA GLY A 61 5.85 -9.27 -2.45
C GLY A 61 5.45 -8.98 -1.01
N VAL A 62 4.24 -9.38 -0.62
CA VAL A 62 3.75 -9.32 0.75
C VAL A 62 3.37 -10.72 1.25
N GLN A 63 3.51 -10.95 2.54
CA GLN A 63 2.85 -12.03 3.24
C GLN A 63 1.57 -11.53 3.89
N VAL A 64 0.51 -12.32 3.75
CA VAL A 64 -0.77 -12.14 4.40
C VAL A 64 -0.95 -13.31 5.37
N ILE A 65 -1.14 -13.00 6.64
CA ILE A 65 -1.31 -13.99 7.72
C ILE A 65 -2.75 -13.88 8.21
N ASN A 66 -3.51 -14.97 8.10
CA ASN A 66 -4.87 -15.03 8.60
C ASN A 66 -4.89 -15.47 10.07
N GLY A 67 -5.13 -14.54 10.99
CA GLY A 67 -5.28 -14.80 12.43
C GLY A 67 -6.72 -14.80 12.94
N THR A 68 -7.74 -14.85 12.07
CA THR A 68 -9.16 -14.70 12.46
C THR A 68 -9.76 -15.98 13.05
N GLY A 69 -9.05 -17.11 12.97
CA GLY A 69 -9.51 -18.43 13.41
C GLY A 69 -10.45 -19.13 12.42
N ALA A 70 -10.87 -18.44 11.36
CA ALA A 70 -11.66 -18.99 10.27
C ALA A 70 -11.00 -18.67 8.93
N PRO A 71 -11.18 -19.48 7.89
CA PRO A 71 -10.56 -19.20 6.62
C PRO A 71 -11.30 -18.05 5.89
N LEU A 72 -10.57 -17.24 5.13
CA LEU A 72 -11.05 -15.98 4.53
C LEU A 72 -10.87 -15.94 3.02
N ASP A 73 -11.91 -15.53 2.31
CA ASP A 73 -11.88 -15.34 0.86
C ASP A 73 -11.81 -13.85 0.56
N LEU A 74 -10.67 -13.42 0.02
CA LEU A 74 -10.35 -12.02 -0.17
C LEU A 74 -10.06 -11.71 -1.63
N SER A 75 -10.55 -10.55 -2.08
CA SER A 75 -10.15 -9.91 -3.33
C SER A 75 -9.02 -8.92 -3.06
N PHE A 76 -7.92 -9.09 -3.77
CA PHE A 76 -6.75 -8.22 -3.73
C PHE A 76 -6.75 -7.32 -4.96
N SER A 77 -6.58 -6.03 -4.73
CA SER A 77 -6.23 -5.07 -5.77
C SER A 77 -5.07 -4.21 -5.31
N SER A 78 -4.33 -3.62 -6.25
CA SER A 78 -3.18 -2.81 -5.90
C SER A 78 -3.03 -1.59 -6.81
N THR A 79 -2.28 -0.59 -6.33
CA THR A 79 -1.83 0.54 -7.15
C THR A 79 -0.39 0.91 -6.79
N CYS A 80 0.34 1.43 -7.77
CA CYS A 80 1.73 1.88 -7.59
C CYS A 80 1.89 3.37 -7.86
N ARG A 81 2.70 4.01 -7.04
CA ARG A 81 3.16 5.38 -7.23
C ARG A 81 4.65 5.50 -7.04
N ASP A 82 5.30 6.37 -7.79
CA ASP A 82 6.75 6.61 -7.76
C ASP A 82 7.11 8.07 -7.48
N GLY A 83 8.29 8.28 -6.90
CA GLY A 83 8.86 9.62 -6.65
C GLY A 83 8.33 10.34 -5.41
N VAL A 84 8.82 11.57 -5.24
CA VAL A 84 8.44 12.49 -4.16
C VAL A 84 8.25 13.89 -4.78
N PRO A 85 7.02 14.41 -4.90
CA PRO A 85 5.75 13.81 -4.46
C PRO A 85 5.37 12.57 -5.29
N PRO A 86 4.59 11.61 -4.73
CA PRO A 86 4.19 10.39 -5.43
C PRO A 86 3.33 10.69 -6.66
N ARG A 87 3.69 10.10 -7.80
CA ARG A 87 2.94 10.14 -9.07
C ARG A 87 2.54 8.74 -9.46
N GLN A 88 1.44 8.60 -10.20
CA GLN A 88 0.98 7.29 -10.64
C GLN A 88 1.92 6.75 -11.72
N SER A 89 2.38 5.51 -11.56
CA SER A 89 3.35 4.87 -12.47
C SER A 89 2.70 3.98 -13.53
N GLY A 90 1.37 4.09 -13.70
CA GLY A 90 0.56 3.16 -14.50
C GLY A 90 -0.26 2.18 -13.64
N PRO A 91 -1.04 1.30 -14.28
CA PRO A 91 -1.76 0.24 -13.58
C PRO A 91 -0.79 -0.85 -13.11
N SER A 92 -1.13 -1.53 -12.02
CA SER A 92 -0.43 -2.75 -11.60
C SER A 92 -0.94 -3.96 -12.37
N ALA A 93 -0.16 -5.04 -12.40
CA ALA A 93 -0.59 -6.27 -13.06
C ALA A 93 -1.82 -6.90 -12.38
N LEU A 94 -2.03 -6.70 -11.07
CA LEU A 94 -3.29 -7.05 -10.41
C LEU A 94 -4.45 -6.18 -10.90
N ALA A 95 -4.27 -4.86 -10.98
CA ALA A 95 -5.33 -3.96 -11.43
C ALA A 95 -5.75 -4.24 -12.88
N GLU A 96 -4.80 -4.52 -13.78
CA GLU A 96 -5.09 -4.89 -15.18
C GLU A 96 -5.91 -6.18 -15.30
N ARG A 97 -5.74 -7.12 -14.36
CA ARG A 97 -6.50 -8.37 -14.30
C ARG A 97 -7.85 -8.23 -13.59
N GLY A 98 -8.19 -7.04 -13.08
CA GLY A 98 -9.39 -6.82 -12.28
C GLY A 98 -9.27 -7.32 -10.83
N GLY A 99 -8.05 -7.53 -10.34
CA GLY A 99 -7.74 -8.06 -9.02
C GLY A 99 -7.34 -9.53 -9.03
N GLU A 100 -7.10 -10.07 -7.83
CA GLU A 100 -6.85 -11.49 -7.60
C GLU A 100 -7.64 -11.96 -6.39
N ARG A 101 -8.35 -13.07 -6.54
CA ARG A 101 -9.08 -13.69 -5.43
C ARG A 101 -8.21 -14.76 -4.79
N VAL A 102 -7.99 -14.64 -3.48
CA VAL A 102 -7.09 -15.52 -2.73
C VAL A 102 -7.84 -16.10 -1.55
N TRP A 103 -7.79 -17.43 -1.47
CA TRP A 103 -8.25 -18.16 -0.29
C TRP A 103 -7.16 -18.19 0.78
N LEU A 104 -7.46 -17.69 1.97
CA LEU A 104 -6.55 -17.63 3.12
C LEU A 104 -7.00 -18.59 4.21
N PRO A 105 -6.38 -19.78 4.34
CA PRO A 105 -6.71 -20.69 5.43
C PRO A 105 -6.38 -20.08 6.80
N ALA A 106 -7.17 -20.42 7.81
CA ALA A 106 -6.95 -19.95 9.18
C ALA A 106 -5.56 -20.35 9.70
N GLY A 107 -4.85 -19.39 10.30
CA GLY A 107 -3.53 -19.59 10.89
C GLY A 107 -2.38 -19.75 9.88
N LEU A 108 -2.66 -19.73 8.57
CA LEU A 108 -1.63 -19.88 7.54
C LEU A 108 -1.17 -18.54 6.96
N VAL A 109 -0.02 -18.61 6.31
CA VAL A 109 0.62 -17.51 5.61
C VAL A 109 0.49 -17.74 4.12
N THR A 110 -0.02 -16.74 3.41
CA THR A 110 -0.09 -16.72 1.95
C THR A 110 0.73 -15.56 1.42
N SER A 111 1.51 -15.81 0.37
CA SER A 111 2.29 -14.75 -0.28
C SER A 111 1.54 -14.23 -1.49
N VAL A 112 1.49 -12.91 -1.64
CA VAL A 112 0.91 -12.22 -2.79
C VAL A 112 2.00 -11.32 -3.37
N ALA A 113 2.14 -11.31 -4.69
CA ALA A 113 3.12 -10.49 -5.36
C ALA A 113 2.49 -9.79 -6.56
N ASP A 114 3.06 -8.64 -6.93
CA ASP A 114 2.59 -7.86 -8.06
C ASP A 114 3.73 -7.04 -8.65
N SER A 115 3.46 -6.43 -9.81
CA SER A 115 4.40 -5.56 -10.49
C SER A 115 3.74 -4.34 -11.11
N CYS A 116 4.54 -3.30 -11.32
CA CYS A 116 4.14 -2.10 -12.01
C CYS A 116 5.22 -1.67 -13.02
N PRO A 117 4.82 -1.03 -14.14
CA PRO A 117 5.77 -0.40 -15.04
C PRO A 117 6.62 0.59 -14.27
N SER A 118 7.92 0.61 -14.54
CA SER A 118 8.88 1.47 -13.87
C SER A 118 9.69 2.31 -14.87
N PRO A 119 9.76 3.64 -14.69
CA PRO A 119 10.59 4.47 -15.54
C PRO A 119 12.10 4.35 -15.28
N ALA A 120 12.53 3.94 -14.07
CA ALA A 120 13.95 3.79 -13.70
C ALA A 120 14.13 3.08 -12.34
N SER A 121 15.29 2.47 -12.12
CA SER A 121 15.70 1.90 -10.81
C SER A 121 16.08 2.98 -9.79
N GLY A 122 16.15 2.62 -8.50
CA GLY A 122 16.65 3.49 -7.44
C GLY A 122 15.70 4.61 -6.98
N ARG A 123 14.43 4.60 -7.42
CA ARG A 123 13.39 5.56 -7.01
C ARG A 123 12.65 5.08 -5.75
N TRP A 124 12.05 6.03 -5.03
CA TRP A 124 11.08 5.72 -3.98
C TRP A 124 9.75 5.33 -4.60
N TRP A 125 9.12 4.33 -4.01
CA TRP A 125 7.86 3.77 -4.43
C TRP A 125 6.88 3.68 -3.26
N ALA A 126 5.61 3.90 -3.56
CA ALA A 126 4.49 3.68 -2.67
C ALA A 126 3.51 2.68 -3.33
N TYR A 127 3.30 1.54 -2.67
CA TYR A 127 2.42 0.47 -3.11
C TYR A 127 1.22 0.44 -2.20
N THR A 128 0.03 0.62 -2.77
CA THR A 128 -1.21 0.50 -1.99
C THR A 128 -1.85 -0.82 -2.33
N LEU A 129 -2.04 -1.68 -1.34
CA LEU A 129 -2.77 -2.93 -1.43
C LEU A 129 -4.13 -2.75 -0.78
N THR A 130 -5.20 -3.06 -1.51
CA THR A 130 -6.57 -3.07 -1.00
C THR A 130 -7.03 -4.51 -0.88
N LEU A 131 -7.55 -4.85 0.29
CA LEU A 131 -8.13 -6.16 0.59
C LEU A 131 -9.63 -5.98 0.79
N GLU A 132 -10.42 -6.78 0.10
CA GLU A 132 -11.88 -6.77 0.20
C GLU A 132 -12.37 -8.18 0.50
N SER A 133 -13.31 -8.29 1.44
CA SER A 133 -13.97 -9.56 1.78
C SER A 133 -15.41 -9.50 1.29
N ASP A 134 -15.81 -10.48 0.48
CA ASP A 134 -17.17 -10.55 -0.06
C ASP A 134 -18.24 -10.79 1.02
N THR A 135 -17.85 -11.46 2.12
CA THR A 135 -18.73 -11.71 3.27
C THR A 135 -18.84 -10.50 4.20
N GLY A 136 -17.98 -9.50 4.03
CA GLY A 136 -17.94 -8.30 4.87
C GLY A 136 -17.24 -8.50 6.21
N ASP A 137 -16.73 -9.70 6.51
CA ASP A 137 -16.15 -10.07 7.81
C ASP A 137 -14.97 -9.18 8.22
N VAL A 138 -14.25 -8.63 7.24
CA VAL A 138 -13.03 -7.84 7.47
C VAL A 138 -13.13 -6.40 6.93
N GLY A 139 -14.20 -6.09 6.18
CA GLY A 139 -14.38 -4.82 5.46
C GLY A 139 -13.32 -4.53 4.37
N SER A 140 -13.62 -3.62 3.45
CA SER A 140 -12.62 -3.12 2.49
C SER A 140 -11.70 -2.12 3.17
N ARG A 141 -10.38 -2.36 3.13
CA ARG A 141 -9.37 -1.37 3.54
C ARG A 141 -8.10 -1.49 2.72
N SER A 142 -7.33 -0.41 2.73
CA SER A 142 -6.08 -0.28 2.00
C SER A 142 -4.90 -0.06 2.95
N VAL A 143 -3.74 -0.61 2.58
CA VAL A 143 -2.46 -0.40 3.27
C VAL A 143 -1.44 0.08 2.24
N THR A 144 -0.69 1.13 2.58
CA THR A 144 0.35 1.67 1.71
C THR A 144 1.74 1.36 2.27
N PHE A 145 2.51 0.55 1.55
CA PHE A 145 3.92 0.32 1.82
C PHE A 145 4.78 1.31 1.04
N MET A 146 5.85 1.80 1.65
CA MET A 146 6.79 2.68 0.99
C MET A 146 8.21 2.14 1.12
N GLY A 147 8.95 2.13 0.01
CA GLY A 147 10.31 1.62 -0.03
C GLY A 147 11.06 2.08 -1.27
N ARG A 148 12.37 1.84 -1.28
CA ARG A 148 13.22 2.09 -2.43
C ARG A 148 13.46 0.75 -3.15
N ALA A 149 13.19 0.72 -4.45
CA ALA A 149 13.52 -0.43 -5.28
C ALA A 149 15.01 -0.36 -5.64
N HIS A 150 15.72 -1.45 -5.38
CA HIS A 150 17.13 -1.62 -5.67
C HIS A 150 17.34 -2.66 -6.76
#